data_AF-A0A2V6JAC4-F1
#
_entry.id   AF-A0A2V6JAC4-F1
#
_cell.length_a   1.000
_cell.length_b   1.000
_cell.length_c   1.000
_cell.angle_alpha   90.00
_cell.angle_beta   90.00
_cell.angle_gamma   90.00
#
_symmetry.space_group_name_H-M   'P 1'
#
loop_
_entity.id
_entity.type
_entity.pdbx_description
1 polymer ?
#
loop_
_entity_poly.entity_id
_entity_poly.type
_entity_poly.pdbx_seq_one_letter_code
_entity_poly.pdbx_strand_id
1 'polypeptide(L)'
;MNGARLRTSLQGKCARSAAVSWGSFQLAIAMAALGEKPLMVSAIVSADHAVNQCVPTQTLGAGVDGHEKGECARMFTEKNVAEMLSAGFGPLTYRLRTELGGEVWHWNSRGTWTDPVHKCGYWTSDDSLGEPINVSYGYRLPR
;
A
#
# COMPACT_ATOMS: atom_id res chain seq x y z
N MET A 1 40.18 -70.70 -29.03
CA MET A 1 39.47 -70.84 -30.32
C MET A 1 39.34 -69.47 -30.95
N ASN A 2 39.90 -69.36 -32.16
CA ASN A 2 39.85 -68.34 -33.21
C ASN A 2 38.90 -67.13 -33.03
N GLY A 3 39.21 -65.92 -33.49
CA GLY A 3 40.15 -65.61 -34.56
C GLY A 3 40.41 -64.11 -34.72
N ALA A 4 41.49 -63.84 -35.46
CA ALA A 4 41.99 -62.54 -35.84
C ALA A 4 41.41 -62.07 -37.18
N ARG A 5 41.37 -60.75 -37.39
CA ARG A 5 41.61 -60.05 -38.68
C ARG A 5 41.87 -58.56 -38.39
N LEU A 6 43.13 -58.10 -38.42
CA LEU A 6 43.82 -57.41 -39.54
C LEU A 6 43.09 -56.12 -39.98
N ARG A 7 43.45 -54.94 -39.46
CA ARG A 7 44.54 -54.00 -39.87
C ARG A 7 44.50 -53.56 -41.33
N THR A 8 44.34 -52.25 -41.54
CA THR A 8 45.01 -51.37 -42.52
C THR A 8 44.70 -49.91 -42.13
N SER A 9 45.67 -49.11 -41.65
CA SER A 9 46.68 -48.34 -42.41
C SER A 9 46.11 -47.10 -43.10
N LEU A 10 46.56 -45.90 -42.71
CA LEU A 10 47.39 -45.02 -43.56
C LEU A 10 47.77 -43.71 -42.86
N GLN A 11 49.05 -43.37 -42.99
CA GLN A 11 49.72 -42.13 -42.60
C GLN A 11 49.31 -40.94 -43.48
N GLY A 12 49.44 -39.72 -42.93
CA GLY A 12 49.64 -38.47 -43.67
C GLY A 12 49.86 -37.32 -42.68
N LYS A 13 51.11 -37.00 -42.29
CA LYS A 13 51.95 -35.88 -42.78
C LYS A 13 51.17 -34.56 -42.90
N CYS A 14 51.38 -33.61 -41.98
CA CYS A 14 52.49 -32.64 -41.87
C CYS A 14 52.19 -31.31 -42.58
N ALA A 15 52.31 -30.21 -41.81
CA ALA A 15 52.80 -28.88 -42.18
C ALA A 15 51.83 -27.69 -42.03
N ARG A 16 52.18 -26.88 -41.02
CA ARG A 16 52.46 -25.42 -41.07
C ARG A 16 51.36 -24.43 -41.49
N SER A 17 51.07 -23.58 -40.50
CA SER A 17 51.02 -22.10 -40.56
C SER A 17 49.91 -21.41 -41.37
N ALA A 18 49.09 -20.60 -40.68
CA ALA A 18 49.02 -19.15 -40.89
C ALA A 18 48.03 -18.51 -39.91
N ALA A 19 48.37 -17.31 -39.47
CA ALA A 19 47.64 -16.48 -38.53
C ALA A 19 46.38 -15.84 -39.14
N VAL A 20 45.36 -15.57 -38.33
CA VAL A 20 44.46 -14.43 -38.50
C VAL A 20 44.08 -13.90 -37.11
N SER A 21 44.50 -12.66 -36.84
CA SER A 21 44.05 -11.83 -35.73
C SER A 21 42.59 -11.43 -35.94
N TRP A 22 41.72 -11.58 -34.93
CA TRP A 22 40.55 -10.71 -34.80
C TRP A 22 40.62 -9.98 -33.47
N GLY A 23 40.77 -8.67 -33.58
CA GLY A 23 40.94 -7.75 -32.47
C GLY A 23 39.64 -7.47 -31.71
N SER A 24 39.88 -7.01 -30.49
CA SER A 24 39.15 -5.91 -29.84
C SER A 24 37.62 -5.96 -29.88
N PHE A 25 37.04 -6.64 -28.89
CA PHE A 25 35.76 -6.24 -28.32
C PHE A 25 35.86 -6.24 -26.79
N GLN A 26 36.68 -5.32 -26.26
CA GLN A 26 36.60 -4.90 -24.86
C GLN A 26 35.96 -3.50 -24.88
N LEU A 27 34.65 -3.46 -25.17
CA LEU A 27 33.88 -2.24 -24.94
C LEU A 27 33.69 -2.13 -23.43
N ALA A 28 34.52 -1.27 -22.83
CA ALA A 28 34.41 -0.88 -21.43
C ALA A 28 33.01 -0.31 -21.18
N ILE A 29 32.20 -1.04 -20.41
CA ILE A 29 31.14 -0.44 -19.60
C ILE A 29 31.47 -0.80 -18.14
N ALA A 30 32.56 -0.21 -17.65
CA ALA A 30 32.74 -0.02 -16.21
C ALA A 30 31.90 1.19 -15.77
N MET A 31 30.57 1.07 -15.89
CA MET A 31 29.59 2.05 -15.37
C MET A 31 28.88 1.49 -14.12
N ALA A 32 29.54 0.60 -13.38
CA ALA A 32 28.99 0.01 -12.15
C ALA A 32 29.92 0.21 -10.93
N ALA A 33 30.81 1.21 -10.98
CA ALA A 33 31.73 1.48 -9.87
C ALA A 33 32.10 2.96 -9.68
N LEU A 34 31.30 3.90 -10.20
CA LEU A 34 31.28 5.24 -9.61
C LEU A 34 30.38 5.14 -8.37
N GLY A 35 30.92 4.56 -7.30
CA GLY A 35 30.25 4.56 -6.00
C GLY A 35 29.90 5.99 -5.66
N GLU A 36 28.63 6.26 -5.38
CA GLU A 36 28.22 7.54 -4.82
C GLU A 36 29.05 7.77 -3.56
N LYS A 37 29.89 8.80 -3.58
CA LYS A 37 30.61 9.22 -2.39
C LYS A 37 29.54 9.62 -1.38
N PRO A 38 29.48 9.00 -0.18
CA PRO A 38 28.49 9.35 0.80
C PRO A 38 28.60 10.84 1.09
N LEU A 39 27.52 11.58 0.89
CA LEU A 39 27.47 12.97 1.32
C LEU A 39 27.55 12.97 2.85
N MET A 40 28.66 13.48 3.38
CA MET A 40 28.83 13.61 4.82
C MET A 40 28.14 14.89 5.27
N VAL A 41 27.03 14.75 6.00
CA VAL A 41 26.30 15.85 6.61
C VAL A 41 26.46 15.77 8.12
N SER A 42 26.78 16.89 8.76
CA SER A 42 26.73 17.04 10.21
C SER A 42 25.70 18.09 10.60
N ALA A 43 25.07 17.89 11.76
CA ALA A 43 24.13 18.83 12.36
C ALA A 43 24.51 19.07 13.82
N ILE A 44 24.27 20.28 14.30
CA ILE A 44 24.43 20.66 15.70
C ILE A 44 23.03 20.91 16.26
N VAL A 45 22.72 20.32 17.42
CA VAL A 45 21.45 20.54 18.12
C VAL A 45 21.69 21.52 19.28
N SER A 46 21.13 22.73 19.17
CA SER A 46 21.12 23.73 20.25
C SER A 46 19.82 23.60 21.04
N ALA A 47 19.87 22.99 22.23
CA ALA A 47 18.68 22.74 23.06
C ALA A 47 18.34 23.92 24.00
N ASP A 48 19.15 24.98 24.00
CA ASP A 48 19.03 26.18 24.83
C ASP A 48 18.06 27.24 24.27
N HIS A 49 17.66 27.10 23.01
CA HIS A 49 16.74 28.02 22.34
C HIS A 49 15.61 27.28 21.62
N ALA A 50 14.45 27.17 22.27
CA ALA A 50 13.26 26.59 21.65
C ALA A 50 12.68 27.55 20.59
N VAL A 51 12.56 27.08 19.35
CA VAL A 51 11.98 27.85 18.23
C VAL A 51 10.46 27.67 18.10
N ASN A 52 9.93 26.55 18.62
CA ASN A 52 8.50 26.25 18.64
C ASN A 52 8.20 25.18 19.71
N GLN A 53 6.93 25.01 20.03
CA GLN A 53 6.44 23.96 20.93
C GLN A 53 5.49 23.02 20.20
N CYS A 54 5.68 21.72 20.42
CA CYS A 54 4.80 20.68 19.91
C CYS A 54 4.40 19.78 21.08
N VAL A 55 3.10 19.52 21.22
CA VAL A 55 2.59 18.48 22.12
C VAL A 55 2.16 17.32 21.21
N PRO A 56 3.00 16.28 21.01
CA PRO A 56 2.75 15.26 19.98
C PRO A 56 1.37 14.60 20.08
N THR A 57 0.89 14.37 21.29
CA THR A 57 -0.44 13.79 21.57
C THR A 57 -1.61 14.72 21.24
N GLN A 58 -1.37 15.99 20.92
CA GLN A 58 -2.40 16.95 20.49
C GLN A 58 -2.21 17.33 19.01
N THR A 59 -0.99 17.21 18.48
CA THR A 59 -0.65 17.64 17.12
C THR A 59 -0.65 16.51 16.11
N LEU A 60 -0.38 15.27 16.55
CA LEU A 60 -0.42 14.08 15.71
C LEU A 60 -1.71 13.31 15.96
N GLY A 61 -2.55 13.22 14.94
CA GLY A 61 -3.83 12.53 14.98
C GLY A 61 -3.94 11.42 13.93
N ALA A 62 -5.07 10.72 13.97
CA ALA A 62 -5.42 9.68 13.01
C ALA A 62 -6.82 9.94 12.42
N GLY A 63 -7.05 9.40 11.22
CA GLY A 63 -8.32 9.50 10.52
C GLY A 63 -8.98 8.14 10.35
N VAL A 64 -10.30 8.08 10.57
CA VAL A 64 -11.15 6.93 10.27
C VAL A 64 -12.07 7.30 9.11
N ASP A 65 -11.99 6.55 8.01
CA ASP A 65 -12.84 6.80 6.84
C ASP A 65 -14.09 5.91 6.85
N GLY A 66 -15.06 6.27 6.01
CA GLY A 66 -16.29 5.50 5.86
C GLY A 66 -16.05 4.17 5.15
N HIS A 67 -16.54 3.10 5.74
CA HIS A 67 -16.46 1.73 5.20
C HIS A 67 -17.84 1.16 4.84
N GLU A 68 -17.83 0.09 4.05
CA GLU A 68 -19.03 -0.67 3.72
C GLU A 68 -19.65 -1.32 4.97
N LYS A 69 -20.93 -1.69 4.86
CA LYS A 69 -21.66 -2.30 5.97
C LYS A 69 -20.95 -3.56 6.50
N GLY A 70 -20.65 -3.56 7.80
CA GLY A 70 -20.02 -4.68 8.51
C GLY A 70 -18.49 -4.61 8.59
N GLU A 71 -17.84 -3.77 7.80
CA GLU A 71 -16.38 -3.66 7.80
C GLU A 71 -15.84 -3.09 9.11
N CYS A 72 -16.53 -2.11 9.72
CA CYS A 72 -16.15 -1.57 11.02
C CYS A 72 -16.03 -2.67 12.10
N ALA A 73 -16.94 -3.64 12.12
CA ALA A 73 -16.89 -4.74 13.08
C ALA A 73 -15.70 -5.68 12.86
N ARG A 74 -15.26 -5.87 11.60
CA ARG A 74 -14.05 -6.62 11.26
C ARG A 74 -12.77 -5.84 11.57
N MET A 75 -12.78 -4.53 11.37
CA MET A 75 -11.62 -3.67 11.56
C MET A 75 -11.38 -3.34 13.03
N PHE A 76 -12.41 -2.96 13.77
CA PHE A 76 -12.34 -2.50 15.15
C PHE A 76 -12.57 -3.62 16.16
N THR A 77 -11.86 -4.74 15.96
CA THR A 77 -11.74 -5.76 17.00
C THR A 77 -10.92 -5.23 18.16
N GLU A 78 -11.12 -5.74 19.38
CA GLU A 78 -10.35 -5.33 20.56
C GLU A 78 -8.84 -5.38 20.32
N LYS A 79 -8.35 -6.45 19.67
CA LYS A 79 -6.95 -6.59 19.30
C LYS A 79 -6.49 -5.46 18.39
N ASN A 80 -7.22 -5.20 17.30
CA ASN A 80 -6.81 -4.18 16.33
C ASN A 80 -6.87 -2.78 16.94
N VAL A 81 -7.87 -2.51 17.80
CA VAL A 81 -7.96 -1.24 18.53
C VAL A 81 -6.76 -1.07 19.46
N ALA A 82 -6.35 -2.13 20.18
CA ALA A 82 -5.14 -2.07 21.01
C ALA A 82 -3.88 -1.75 20.19
N GLU A 83 -3.72 -2.36 19.01
CA GLU A 83 -2.60 -2.05 18.10
C GLU A 83 -2.67 -0.61 17.58
N MET A 84 -3.85 -0.14 17.18
CA MET A 84 -4.06 1.25 16.74
C MET A 84 -3.70 2.26 17.85
N LEU A 85 -4.10 1.98 19.10
CA LEU A 85 -3.76 2.81 20.26
C LEU A 85 -2.25 2.81 20.55
N SER A 86 -1.55 1.72 20.25
CA SER A 86 -0.09 1.64 20.45
C SER A 86 0.69 2.61 19.56
N ALA A 87 0.09 3.09 18.46
CA ALA A 87 0.69 4.11 17.58
C ALA A 87 0.82 5.48 18.25
N GLY A 88 0.08 5.75 19.34
CA GLY A 88 0.22 6.97 20.14
C GLY A 88 -0.35 8.25 19.51
N PHE A 89 -1.14 8.14 18.43
CA PHE A 89 -1.89 9.27 17.89
C PHE A 89 -2.98 9.71 18.86
N GLY A 90 -3.18 11.03 18.97
CA GLY A 90 -4.18 11.61 19.86
C GLY A 90 -5.50 11.87 19.14
N PRO A 91 -5.73 13.07 18.58
CA PRO A 91 -7.01 13.42 17.97
C PRO A 91 -7.43 12.44 16.87
N LEU A 92 -8.70 12.02 16.90
CA LEU A 92 -9.33 11.23 15.85
C LEU A 92 -10.29 12.09 15.05
N THR A 93 -10.13 12.08 13.73
CA THR A 93 -11.13 12.61 12.81
C THR A 93 -11.86 11.45 12.14
N TYR A 94 -13.16 11.60 11.90
CA TYR A 94 -13.91 10.62 11.13
C TYR A 94 -14.64 11.31 9.97
N ARG A 95 -14.74 10.61 8.85
CA ARG A 95 -15.50 11.07 7.69
C ARG A 95 -16.42 9.94 7.24
N LEU A 96 -17.65 10.29 6.89
CA LEU A 96 -18.54 9.34 6.20
C LEU A 96 -18.14 9.27 4.72
N ARG A 97 -18.49 8.20 4.00
CA ARG A 97 -18.19 8.12 2.56
C ARG A 97 -19.33 8.70 1.70
N THR A 98 -20.46 9.03 2.29
CA THR A 98 -21.72 9.25 1.58
C THR A 98 -21.63 10.38 0.54
N GLU A 99 -20.92 11.45 0.86
CA GLU A 99 -20.69 12.58 -0.04
C GLU A 99 -19.77 12.23 -1.24
N LEU A 100 -18.80 11.34 -1.03
CA LEU A 100 -17.94 10.83 -2.11
C LEU A 100 -18.65 9.76 -2.95
N GLY A 101 -19.57 9.01 -2.34
CA GLY A 101 -20.33 7.94 -3.01
C GLY A 101 -21.46 8.43 -3.90
N GLY A 102 -21.81 9.71 -3.86
CA GLY A 102 -23.06 10.21 -4.44
C GLY A 102 -24.28 9.62 -3.73
N GLU A 103 -24.18 9.48 -2.41
CA GLU A 103 -25.19 8.84 -1.57
C GLU A 103 -25.87 9.86 -0.67
N VAL A 104 -27.18 9.70 -0.46
CA VAL A 104 -27.88 10.44 0.58
C VAL A 104 -27.71 9.70 1.89
N TRP A 105 -27.30 10.43 2.92
CA TRP A 105 -27.08 9.92 4.26
C TRP A 105 -28.33 10.05 5.12
N HIS A 106 -28.59 9.04 5.95
CA HIS A 106 -29.36 9.23 7.17
C HIS A 106 -28.74 8.50 8.35
N TRP A 107 -28.90 9.10 9.54
CA TRP A 107 -28.26 8.66 10.76
C TRP A 107 -29.07 7.65 11.57
N ASN A 108 -30.39 7.56 11.37
CA ASN A 108 -31.27 6.65 12.12
C ASN A 108 -31.87 5.57 11.21
N SER A 109 -31.92 4.32 11.65
CA SER A 109 -32.61 3.23 10.96
C SER A 109 -34.13 3.29 11.10
N ARG A 110 -34.64 4.04 12.08
CA ARG A 110 -36.07 4.31 12.28
C ARG A 110 -36.47 5.61 11.58
N GLY A 111 -37.59 5.54 10.86
CA GLY A 111 -38.11 6.65 10.08
C GLY A 111 -38.99 6.16 8.94
N THR A 112 -39.33 7.07 8.05
CA THR A 112 -40.26 6.80 6.95
C THR A 112 -39.71 7.32 5.63
N TRP A 113 -39.83 6.48 4.60
CA TRP A 113 -39.69 6.89 3.21
C TRP A 113 -40.98 7.54 2.73
N THR A 114 -40.86 8.51 1.83
CA THR A 114 -42.01 9.06 1.11
C THR A 114 -42.70 7.98 0.27
N ASP A 115 -41.95 7.04 -0.30
CA ASP A 115 -42.46 5.79 -0.87
C ASP A 115 -42.01 4.59 -0.01
N PRO A 116 -42.84 4.14 0.94
CA PRO A 116 -42.49 3.03 1.83
C PRO A 116 -42.51 1.66 1.14
N VAL A 117 -43.23 1.52 0.02
CA VAL A 117 -43.33 0.25 -0.71
C VAL A 117 -42.02 -0.05 -1.42
N HIS A 118 -41.47 0.94 -2.11
CA HIS A 118 -40.21 0.81 -2.87
C HIS A 118 -38.98 1.25 -2.06
N LYS A 119 -39.17 1.82 -0.86
CA LYS A 119 -38.12 2.36 0.01
C LYS A 119 -37.25 3.40 -0.71
N CYS A 120 -37.91 4.40 -1.31
CA CYS A 120 -37.24 5.46 -2.08
C CYS A 120 -37.91 6.84 -1.86
N GLY A 121 -37.32 7.87 -2.48
CA GLY A 121 -37.74 9.27 -2.30
C GLY A 121 -37.03 9.93 -1.11
N TYR A 122 -37.71 10.87 -0.44
CA TYR A 122 -37.17 11.54 0.75
C TYR A 122 -37.32 10.65 1.99
N TRP A 123 -36.29 10.64 2.84
CA TRP A 123 -36.29 9.99 4.15
C TRP A 123 -36.53 11.01 5.27
N THR A 124 -37.38 10.66 6.23
CA THR A 124 -37.54 11.42 7.49
C THR A 124 -37.19 10.51 8.66
N SER A 125 -36.10 10.83 9.37
CA SER A 125 -35.68 10.09 10.57
C SER A 125 -36.65 10.31 11.73
N ASP A 126 -36.90 9.25 12.48
CA ASP A 126 -37.49 9.32 13.82
C ASP A 126 -36.48 9.95 14.79
N ASP A 127 -36.90 10.90 15.61
CA ASP A 127 -36.05 11.59 16.60
C ASP A 127 -36.25 11.08 18.03
N SER A 128 -37.08 10.05 18.23
CA SER A 128 -37.27 9.43 19.53
C SER A 128 -35.96 8.85 20.08
N LEU A 129 -35.74 9.01 21.38
CA LEU A 129 -34.64 8.31 22.06
C LEU A 129 -34.85 6.80 22.01
N GLY A 130 -33.76 6.05 21.89
CA GLY A 130 -33.79 4.58 21.81
C GLY A 130 -32.36 4.00 21.89
N GLU A 131 -32.17 2.83 21.31
CA GLU A 131 -30.86 2.17 21.26
C GLU A 131 -29.78 3.02 20.55
N PRO A 132 -28.50 2.95 20.98
CA PRO A 132 -27.40 3.63 20.32
C PRO A 132 -27.32 3.29 18.82
N ILE A 133 -27.13 4.32 18.01
CA ILE A 133 -27.00 4.15 16.57
C ILE A 133 -25.53 3.99 16.22
N ASN A 134 -25.17 2.77 15.86
CA ASN A 134 -23.79 2.37 15.55
C ASN A 134 -23.52 2.30 14.03
N VAL A 135 -24.52 2.62 13.20
CA VAL A 135 -24.43 2.55 11.74
C VAL A 135 -25.11 3.76 11.13
N SER A 136 -24.35 4.54 10.37
CA SER A 136 -24.87 5.50 9.41
C SER A 136 -25.24 4.81 8.10
N TYR A 137 -26.38 5.16 7.51
CA TYR A 137 -26.81 4.59 6.23
C TYR A 137 -26.56 5.58 5.09
N GLY A 138 -26.00 5.08 3.99
CA GLY A 138 -25.91 5.77 2.71
C GLY A 138 -26.74 5.05 1.66
N TYR A 139 -27.51 5.80 0.86
CA TYR A 139 -28.27 5.26 -0.27
C TYR A 139 -27.77 5.89 -1.55
N ARG A 140 -27.39 5.05 -2.52
CA ARG A 140 -26.98 5.49 -3.85
C ARG A 140 -28.11 6.26 -4.52
N LEU A 141 -27.79 7.47 -4.94
CA LEU A 141 -28.66 8.20 -5.85
C LEU A 141 -28.63 7.55 -7.24
N PRO A 142 -29.75 7.60 -7.98
CA PRO A 142 -29.75 7.27 -9.41
C PRO A 142 -28.65 8.05 -10.13
N ARG A 143 -27.95 7.40 -11.06
CA ARG A 143 -27.01 8.04 -11.96
C ARG A 143 -27.63 8.28 -13.33
#